data_AF-A0A7V7D1Y0-F1
#
_entry.id   AF-A0A7V7D1Y0-F1
#
_cell.length_a   1.000
_cell.length_b   1.000
_cell.length_c   1.000
_cell.angle_alpha   90.00
_cell.angle_beta   90.00
_cell.angle_gamma   90.00
#
_symmetry.space_group_name_H-M   'P 1'
#
loop_
_entity.id
_entity.type
_entity.pdbx_description
1 polymer ?
#
loop_
_entity_poly.entity_id
_entity_poly.type
_entity_poly.pdbx_seq_one_letter_code
_entity_poly.pdbx_strand_id
1 'polypeptide(L)'
;DIPNQQQFFKRHVAPRLKEAERRRSFVIISDAFRYEAAEELTRELNGKYRFEAQLGSQLGVLPSYTTLGMAALLPHEKLAYKPNGDVLVDSHPMASLEQRSQILDSVEGLAVKADDLLEMKKEEGRAFIKDKRLIYIYHNAIDATGDSASTEGHTFEAVRRAVNDLASVVTYVINNLNGHHVLVTADHGFLFTESPPGEPDKSSLQDKPPGTVKAKQRFLLGQNLGDHDSVWHGTTAITANAEGDMEFWIPKGTNRFHFMGGARFVHGGAMLQEIVVPVVTVRHRKEKGAGATMTKQVTVHVLGTSHKITTSRHRFEMIQMEPVSDRVKPITLKVAVYDGNDPVTNIESVRFESSSNNIEERKKSVTLVLQAKEYDKKAKYRLVLRDAETGVEQESVDVIIDRAFTDDF
;
A
#
# COMPACT_ATOMS: atom_id res chain seq x y z
N ASP A 1 -4.45 23.31 5.80
CA ASP A 1 -3.53 23.37 4.65
C ASP A 1 -3.52 22.05 3.89
N ILE A 2 -3.54 22.11 2.56
CA ILE A 2 -3.45 20.94 1.67
C ILE A 2 -1.95 20.63 1.43
N PRO A 3 -1.51 19.36 1.56
CA PRO A 3 -0.14 19.00 1.28
C PRO A 3 0.30 19.20 -0.17
N ASN A 4 1.51 19.69 -0.41
CA ASN A 4 2.09 19.70 -1.76
C ASN A 4 2.60 18.31 -2.15
N GLN A 5 2.44 17.93 -3.42
CA GLN A 5 2.81 16.61 -3.94
C GLN A 5 4.29 16.28 -3.79
N GLN A 6 5.20 17.26 -3.93
CA GLN A 6 6.65 17.05 -3.68
C GLN A 6 6.98 16.69 -2.21
N GLN A 7 6.01 16.78 -1.31
CA GLN A 7 6.16 16.34 0.08
C GLN A 7 5.59 14.93 0.31
N PHE A 8 5.13 14.24 -0.74
CA PHE A 8 4.45 12.95 -0.65
C PHE A 8 5.28 11.92 0.13
N PHE A 9 6.52 11.69 -0.29
CA PHE A 9 7.41 10.73 0.37
C PHE A 9 7.63 11.11 1.84
N LYS A 10 7.98 12.38 2.10
CA LYS A 10 8.27 12.89 3.44
C LYS A 10 7.08 12.80 4.40
N ARG A 11 5.85 12.92 3.89
CA ARG A 11 4.62 12.95 4.71
C ARG A 11 3.96 11.59 4.85
N HIS A 12 3.90 10.81 3.78
CA HIS A 12 3.12 9.57 3.75
C HIS A 12 3.99 8.32 3.88
N VAL A 13 5.24 8.34 3.39
CA VAL A 13 6.09 7.15 3.32
C VAL A 13 7.17 7.16 4.41
N ALA A 14 7.98 8.20 4.50
CA ALA A 14 9.13 8.27 5.39
C ALA A 14 8.79 8.07 6.88
N PRO A 15 7.69 8.64 7.44
CA PRO A 15 7.36 8.40 8.84
C PRO A 15 7.09 6.93 9.13
N ARG A 16 6.49 6.22 8.17
CA ARG A 16 6.17 4.80 8.30
C ARG A 16 7.43 3.94 8.31
N LEU A 17 8.40 4.26 7.46
CA LEU A 17 9.69 3.56 7.43
C LEU A 17 10.49 3.82 8.71
N LYS A 18 10.42 5.03 9.28
CA LYS A 18 11.14 5.39 10.52
C LYS A 18 10.60 4.71 11.78
N GLU A 19 9.37 4.19 11.79
CA GLU A 19 8.79 3.53 12.96
C GLU A 19 9.57 2.29 13.43
N ALA A 20 10.12 1.49 12.50
CA ALA A 20 11.02 0.38 12.81
C ALA A 20 11.77 -0.10 11.55
N GLU A 21 12.93 -0.71 11.76
CA GLU A 21 13.81 -1.21 10.68
C GLU A 21 13.11 -2.18 9.72
N ARG A 22 12.18 -3.01 10.22
CA ARG A 22 11.43 -3.97 9.39
C ARG A 22 10.09 -3.45 8.86
N ARG A 23 9.77 -2.16 9.05
CA ARG A 23 8.53 -1.60 8.49
C ARG A 23 8.63 -1.51 6.98
N ARG A 24 7.57 -1.96 6.32
CA ARG A 24 7.38 -1.92 4.88
C ARG A 24 6.20 -1.04 4.50
N SER A 25 6.34 -0.33 3.38
CA SER A 25 5.28 0.44 2.73
C SER A 25 5.17 0.05 1.26
N PHE A 26 3.94 0.03 0.76
CA PHE A 26 3.64 -0.17 -0.65
C PHE A 26 3.00 1.11 -1.18
N VAL A 27 3.46 1.61 -2.32
CA VAL A 27 2.91 2.79 -2.98
C VAL A 27 2.51 2.40 -4.38
N ILE A 28 1.22 2.46 -4.67
CA ILE A 28 0.66 2.20 -5.99
C ILE A 28 0.44 3.56 -6.65
N ILE A 29 1.09 3.80 -7.78
CA ILE A 29 0.99 5.04 -8.56
C ILE A 29 0.25 4.69 -9.84
N SER A 30 -0.96 5.23 -9.97
CA SER A 30 -1.75 5.12 -11.19
C SER A 30 -1.62 6.40 -12.00
N ASP A 31 -1.03 6.30 -13.18
CA ASP A 31 -0.92 7.40 -14.13
C ASP A 31 -2.30 7.95 -14.48
N ALA A 32 -2.43 9.28 -14.48
CA ALA A 32 -3.67 10.01 -14.75
C ALA A 32 -4.89 9.60 -13.88
N PHE A 33 -4.71 9.28 -12.60
CA PHE A 33 -5.81 8.86 -11.72
C PHE A 33 -6.46 10.02 -10.96
N ARG A 34 -7.75 10.21 -11.20
CA ARG A 34 -8.55 11.33 -10.65
C ARG A 34 -9.03 11.10 -9.23
N TYR A 35 -9.25 12.20 -8.51
CA TYR A 35 -9.79 12.18 -7.14
C TYR A 35 -11.15 11.48 -7.04
N GLU A 36 -12.05 11.70 -8.00
CA GLU A 36 -13.38 11.09 -7.99
C GLU A 36 -13.32 9.57 -8.21
N ALA A 37 -12.41 9.10 -9.07
CA ALA A 37 -12.15 7.68 -9.24
C ALA A 37 -11.51 7.06 -7.99
N ALA A 38 -10.68 7.82 -7.27
CA ALA A 38 -10.13 7.40 -5.98
C ALA A 38 -11.19 7.31 -4.87
N GLU A 39 -12.24 8.14 -4.91
CA GLU A 39 -13.40 8.00 -4.01
C GLU A 39 -14.14 6.70 -4.27
N GLU A 40 -14.37 6.37 -5.54
CA GLU A 40 -14.99 5.10 -5.93
C GLU A 40 -14.15 3.88 -5.49
N LEU A 41 -12.83 3.92 -5.75
CA LEU A 41 -11.90 2.90 -5.25
C LEU A 41 -11.95 2.78 -3.72
N THR A 42 -12.00 3.91 -3.01
CA THR A 42 -12.07 3.94 -1.55
C THR A 42 -13.36 3.29 -1.04
N ARG A 43 -14.48 3.56 -1.69
CA ARG A 43 -15.78 2.94 -1.37
C ARG A 43 -15.76 1.44 -1.64
N GLU A 44 -15.21 1.01 -2.77
CA GLU A 44 -15.07 -0.41 -3.11
C GLU A 44 -14.21 -1.14 -2.07
N LEU A 45 -13.04 -0.59 -1.74
CA LEU A 45 -12.13 -1.18 -0.76
C LEU A 45 -12.75 -1.26 0.63
N ASN A 46 -13.49 -0.24 1.06
CA ASN A 46 -14.21 -0.27 2.35
C ASN A 46 -15.39 -1.26 2.37
N GLY A 47 -15.89 -1.68 1.22
CA GLY A 47 -16.85 -2.78 1.09
C GLY A 47 -16.22 -4.16 1.27
N LYS A 48 -14.89 -4.30 1.15
CA LYS A 48 -14.17 -5.57 1.31
C LYS A 48 -13.88 -5.86 2.78
N TYR A 49 -14.05 -7.12 3.18
CA TYR A 49 -13.71 -7.58 4.54
C TYR A 49 -12.21 -7.37 4.83
N ARG A 50 -11.87 -6.86 6.01
CA ARG A 50 -10.50 -6.56 6.51
C ARG A 50 -9.77 -5.34 5.93
N PHE A 51 -10.39 -4.51 5.10
CA PHE A 51 -9.77 -3.26 4.66
C PHE A 51 -10.37 -2.04 5.39
N GLU A 52 -9.54 -1.04 5.63
CA GLU A 52 -9.92 0.31 6.03
C GLU A 52 -9.16 1.26 5.09
N ALA A 53 -9.90 1.92 4.21
CA ALA A 53 -9.38 2.86 3.24
C ALA A 53 -9.84 4.28 3.59
N GLN A 54 -8.88 5.21 3.64
CA GLN A 54 -9.13 6.62 3.88
C GLN A 54 -8.63 7.43 2.67
N LEU A 55 -9.51 8.23 2.09
CA LEU A 55 -9.15 9.17 1.02
C LEU A 55 -8.71 10.51 1.62
N GLY A 56 -7.56 10.99 1.16
CA GLY A 56 -7.13 12.38 1.28
C GLY A 56 -6.70 12.92 -0.08
N SER A 57 -6.23 14.17 -0.09
CA SER A 57 -5.69 14.82 -1.28
C SER A 57 -4.34 15.46 -1.00
N GLN A 58 -3.62 15.70 -2.09
CA GLN A 58 -2.47 16.59 -2.15
C GLN A 58 -2.61 17.50 -3.37
N LEU A 59 -1.98 18.66 -3.30
CA LEU A 59 -1.90 19.64 -4.38
C LEU A 59 -0.81 19.18 -5.35
N GLY A 60 -1.24 18.85 -6.58
CA GLY A 60 -0.36 18.44 -7.66
C GLY A 60 0.58 19.54 -8.12
N VAL A 61 1.72 19.11 -8.67
CA VAL A 61 2.72 20.01 -9.28
C VAL A 61 2.20 20.62 -10.58
N LEU A 62 2.78 21.76 -10.97
CA LEU A 62 2.55 22.38 -12.27
C LEU A 62 3.86 22.52 -13.06
N PRO A 63 3.85 22.19 -14.38
CA PRO A 63 2.74 21.60 -15.12
C PRO A 63 2.33 20.21 -14.61
N SER A 64 1.04 19.85 -14.71
CA SER A 64 0.51 18.57 -14.19
C SER A 64 0.70 17.42 -15.19
N TYR A 65 1.97 17.05 -15.39
CA TYR A 65 2.34 16.00 -16.35
C TYR A 65 3.20 14.91 -15.72
N THR A 66 3.16 13.74 -16.35
CA THR A 66 3.72 12.47 -15.85
C THR A 66 5.11 12.61 -15.27
N THR A 67 6.06 13.18 -16.02
CA THR A 67 7.48 13.20 -15.59
C THR A 67 7.67 13.99 -14.29
N LEU A 68 7.09 15.18 -14.17
CA LEU A 68 7.24 16.00 -12.95
C LEU A 68 6.42 15.44 -11.79
N GLY A 69 5.19 14.99 -12.06
CA GLY A 69 4.33 14.37 -11.06
C GLY A 69 4.96 13.11 -10.47
N MET A 70 5.50 12.21 -11.30
CA MET A 70 6.22 11.02 -10.83
C MET A 70 7.50 11.37 -10.07
N ALA A 71 8.26 12.37 -10.52
CA ALA A 71 9.46 12.82 -9.81
C ALA A 71 9.14 13.34 -8.40
N ALA A 72 8.04 14.09 -8.26
CA ALA A 72 7.58 14.62 -6.97
C ALA A 72 7.18 13.54 -5.96
N LEU A 73 6.83 12.33 -6.41
CA LEU A 73 6.45 11.22 -5.53
C LEU A 73 7.66 10.40 -5.02
N LEU A 74 8.83 10.49 -5.65
CA LEU A 74 10.02 9.74 -5.27
C LEU A 74 10.67 10.30 -3.99
N PRO A 75 11.46 9.50 -3.25
CA PRO A 75 12.32 10.06 -2.20
C PRO A 75 13.33 11.01 -2.82
N HIS A 76 13.38 12.24 -2.31
CA HIS A 76 14.33 13.25 -2.78
C HIS A 76 14.55 14.35 -1.76
N GLU A 77 15.71 15.00 -1.85
CA GLU A 77 15.95 16.31 -1.23
C GLU A 77 15.78 17.43 -2.26
N LYS A 78 16.06 17.15 -3.54
CA LYS A 78 16.07 18.13 -4.62
C LYS A 78 15.52 17.58 -5.93
N LEU A 79 14.66 18.37 -6.57
CA LEU A 79 14.27 18.21 -7.97
C LEU A 79 14.99 19.26 -8.81
N ALA A 80 15.37 18.93 -10.04
CA ALA A 80 15.98 19.88 -10.96
C ALA A 80 15.62 19.57 -12.40
N TYR A 81 15.57 20.61 -13.23
CA TYR A 81 15.49 20.49 -14.67
C TYR A 81 16.86 20.65 -15.32
N LYS A 82 17.14 19.81 -16.33
CA LYS A 82 18.18 20.08 -17.32
C LYS A 82 17.68 21.10 -18.35
N PRO A 83 18.60 21.80 -19.06
CA PRO A 83 18.22 22.75 -20.11
C PRO A 83 17.34 22.15 -21.23
N ASN A 84 17.38 20.84 -21.45
CA ASN A 84 16.55 20.14 -22.43
C ASN A 84 15.14 19.77 -21.90
N GLY A 85 14.79 20.13 -20.67
CA GLY A 85 13.51 19.82 -20.05
C GLY A 85 13.42 18.45 -19.38
N ASP A 86 14.52 17.70 -19.28
CA ASP A 86 14.58 16.45 -18.50
C ASP A 86 14.57 16.75 -17.00
N VAL A 87 13.85 15.95 -16.23
CA VAL A 87 13.78 16.05 -14.77
C VAL A 87 14.82 15.14 -14.11
N LEU A 88 15.49 15.66 -13.11
CA LEU A 88 16.42 14.96 -12.23
C LEU A 88 15.89 14.91 -10.80
N VAL A 89 16.13 13.79 -10.14
CA VAL A 89 15.85 13.55 -8.73
C VAL A 89 17.18 13.31 -8.03
N ASP A 90 17.61 14.24 -7.17
CA ASP A 90 18.93 14.22 -6.54
C ASP A 90 20.07 13.98 -7.55
N SER A 91 20.02 14.68 -8.69
CA SER A 91 20.95 14.55 -9.85
C SER A 91 20.86 13.26 -10.66
N HIS A 92 19.94 12.35 -10.34
CA HIS A 92 19.73 11.11 -11.08
C HIS A 92 18.56 11.21 -12.07
N PRO A 93 18.67 10.64 -13.28
CA PRO A 93 17.54 10.55 -14.20
C PRO A 93 16.47 9.60 -13.65
N MET A 94 15.22 9.77 -14.06
CA MET A 94 14.10 8.94 -13.60
C MET A 94 13.16 8.45 -14.72
N ALA A 95 13.52 8.67 -15.98
CA ALA A 95 12.63 8.42 -17.13
C ALA A 95 12.16 6.96 -17.26
N SER A 96 13.00 5.99 -16.88
CA SER A 96 12.66 4.56 -16.95
C SER A 96 12.23 3.97 -15.61
N LEU A 97 11.63 2.78 -15.61
CA LEU A 97 11.29 2.06 -14.38
C LEU A 97 12.55 1.70 -13.58
N GLU A 98 13.60 1.29 -14.29
CA GLU A 98 14.91 0.91 -13.73
C GLU A 98 15.58 2.11 -13.05
N GLN A 99 15.55 3.27 -13.70
CA GLN A 99 16.06 4.53 -13.14
C GLN A 99 15.30 4.94 -11.86
N ARG A 100 13.97 4.79 -11.85
CA ARG A 100 13.16 4.99 -10.64
C ARG A 100 13.52 4.00 -9.54
N SER A 101 13.78 2.74 -9.89
CA SER A 101 14.23 1.73 -8.93
C SER A 101 15.60 2.08 -8.33
N GLN A 102 16.54 2.60 -9.13
CA GLN A 102 17.86 3.03 -8.65
C GLN A 102 17.76 4.16 -7.61
N ILE A 103 16.83 5.10 -7.81
CA ILE A 103 16.56 6.16 -6.82
C ILE A 103 15.99 5.55 -5.53
N LEU A 104 15.07 4.59 -5.64
CA LEU A 104 14.44 3.92 -4.51
C LEU A 104 15.41 3.03 -3.72
N ASP A 105 16.51 2.55 -4.31
CA ASP A 105 17.51 1.74 -3.60
C ASP A 105 18.12 2.47 -2.40
N SER A 106 18.19 3.81 -2.43
CA SER A 106 18.64 4.66 -1.31
C SER A 106 17.82 4.49 -0.02
N VAL A 107 16.60 3.97 -0.14
CA VAL A 107 15.66 3.71 0.97
C VAL A 107 15.24 2.23 1.04
N GLU A 108 16.11 1.34 0.56
CA GLU A 108 15.87 -0.11 0.48
C GLU A 108 14.59 -0.42 -0.33
N GLY A 109 14.35 0.36 -1.39
CA GLY A 109 13.15 0.27 -2.21
C GLY A 109 13.33 -0.45 -3.55
N LEU A 110 12.24 -0.62 -4.28
CA LEU A 110 12.23 -1.00 -5.70
C LEU A 110 11.01 -0.45 -6.43
N ALA A 111 11.10 -0.39 -7.76
CA ALA A 111 9.98 -0.13 -8.65
C ALA A 111 9.57 -1.40 -9.42
N VAL A 112 8.27 -1.62 -9.59
CA VAL A 112 7.71 -2.76 -10.34
C VAL A 112 6.43 -2.33 -11.08
N LYS A 113 6.07 -2.97 -12.19
CA LYS A 113 4.76 -2.77 -12.82
C LYS A 113 3.68 -3.55 -12.08
N ALA A 114 2.46 -3.03 -12.10
CA ALA A 114 1.31 -3.69 -11.49
C ALA A 114 1.05 -5.08 -12.10
N ASP A 115 1.11 -5.20 -13.43
CA ASP A 115 0.87 -6.47 -14.15
C ASP A 115 1.91 -7.52 -13.76
N ASP A 116 3.21 -7.18 -13.85
CA ASP A 116 4.32 -8.06 -13.46
C ASP A 116 4.17 -8.56 -12.01
N LEU A 117 3.74 -7.69 -11.09
CA LEU A 117 3.54 -8.06 -9.68
C LEU A 117 2.34 -9.01 -9.49
N LEU A 118 1.26 -8.81 -10.23
CA LEU A 118 0.05 -9.64 -10.16
C LEU A 118 0.26 -11.04 -10.76
N GLU A 119 1.19 -11.18 -11.70
CA GLU A 119 1.59 -12.49 -12.25
C GLU A 119 2.33 -13.35 -11.24
N MET A 120 3.03 -12.74 -10.28
CA MET A 120 3.80 -13.46 -9.26
C MET A 120 2.88 -14.24 -8.32
N LYS A 121 3.21 -15.52 -8.08
CA LYS A 121 2.54 -16.28 -7.01
C LYS A 121 2.99 -15.76 -5.63
N LYS A 122 2.22 -16.07 -4.60
CA LYS A 122 2.46 -15.61 -3.21
C LYS A 122 3.92 -15.76 -2.75
N GLU A 123 4.54 -16.93 -2.93
CA GLU A 123 5.91 -17.17 -2.46
C GLU A 123 6.96 -16.47 -3.33
N GLU A 124 6.72 -16.37 -4.64
CA GLU A 124 7.56 -15.61 -5.56
C GLU A 124 7.52 -14.12 -5.25
N GLY A 125 6.33 -13.53 -5.07
CA GLY A 125 6.16 -12.14 -4.69
C GLY A 125 6.82 -11.83 -3.34
N ARG A 126 6.72 -12.73 -2.36
CA ARG A 126 7.40 -12.60 -1.06
C ARG A 126 8.92 -12.67 -1.18
N ALA A 127 9.44 -13.54 -2.04
CA ALA A 127 10.87 -13.64 -2.32
C ALA A 127 11.37 -12.38 -3.04
N PHE A 128 10.63 -11.89 -4.04
CA PHE A 128 10.94 -10.70 -4.83
C PHE A 128 11.11 -9.45 -3.95
N ILE A 129 10.25 -9.28 -2.93
CA ILE A 129 10.29 -8.11 -2.05
C ILE A 129 11.05 -8.35 -0.73
N LYS A 130 11.70 -9.51 -0.54
CA LYS A 130 12.17 -9.99 0.76
C LYS A 130 13.02 -8.96 1.50
N ASP A 131 14.01 -8.39 0.82
CA ASP A 131 15.00 -7.46 1.38
C ASP A 131 14.64 -5.99 1.09
N LYS A 132 13.37 -5.72 0.74
CA LYS A 132 12.88 -4.38 0.41
C LYS A 132 11.93 -3.85 1.46
N ARG A 133 12.00 -2.54 1.72
CA ARG A 133 11.14 -1.80 2.66
C ARG A 133 10.13 -0.90 1.95
N LEU A 134 10.43 -0.51 0.71
CA LEU A 134 9.54 0.33 -0.08
C LEU A 134 9.30 -0.28 -1.46
N ILE A 135 8.04 -0.51 -1.82
CA ILE A 135 7.70 -1.06 -3.12
C ILE A 135 6.81 -0.05 -3.84
N TYR A 136 7.34 0.56 -4.89
CA TYR A 136 6.57 1.42 -5.80
C TYR A 136 6.02 0.56 -6.95
N ILE A 137 4.71 0.58 -7.11
CA ILE A 137 3.97 -0.24 -8.08
C ILE A 137 3.34 0.70 -9.09
N TYR A 138 3.74 0.62 -10.35
CA TYR A 138 3.28 1.51 -11.41
C TYR A 138 2.17 0.88 -12.24
N HIS A 139 1.08 1.63 -12.39
CA HIS A 139 -0.10 1.29 -13.17
C HIS A 139 -0.42 2.44 -14.15
N ASN A 140 -0.79 2.16 -15.40
CA ASN A 140 -0.92 3.21 -16.43
C ASN A 140 -2.15 3.06 -17.35
N ALA A 141 -3.17 2.29 -16.96
CA ALA A 141 -4.28 1.97 -17.87
C ALA A 141 -5.03 3.19 -18.42
N ILE A 142 -5.23 4.24 -17.60
CA ILE A 142 -5.94 5.46 -18.01
C ILE A 142 -5.13 6.24 -19.03
N ASP A 143 -3.91 6.65 -18.68
CA ASP A 143 -3.07 7.46 -19.55
C ASP A 143 -2.75 6.74 -20.88
N ALA A 144 -2.40 5.45 -20.81
CA ALA A 144 -2.13 4.64 -22.00
C ALA A 144 -3.34 4.52 -22.95
N THR A 145 -4.57 4.59 -22.41
CA THR A 145 -5.79 4.60 -23.22
C THR A 145 -6.12 6.02 -23.71
N GLY A 146 -5.93 7.02 -22.86
CA GLY A 146 -6.29 8.41 -23.10
C GLY A 146 -5.40 9.15 -24.08
N ASP A 147 -4.07 8.96 -24.04
CA ASP A 147 -3.13 9.82 -24.79
C ASP A 147 -3.19 9.59 -26.31
N SER A 148 -3.66 8.42 -26.76
CA SER A 148 -3.79 8.08 -28.18
C SER A 148 -5.17 8.39 -28.74
N ALA A 149 -5.21 9.10 -29.87
CA ALA A 149 -6.44 9.42 -30.61
C ALA A 149 -7.26 8.17 -31.02
N SER A 150 -6.61 7.01 -31.20
CA SER A 150 -7.30 5.76 -31.56
C SER A 150 -8.04 5.11 -30.40
N THR A 151 -7.68 5.43 -29.15
CA THR A 151 -8.21 4.76 -27.95
C THR A 151 -8.86 5.72 -26.96
N GLU A 152 -8.65 7.03 -27.09
CA GLU A 152 -9.10 8.02 -26.11
C GLU A 152 -10.61 8.00 -25.86
N GLY A 153 -11.42 7.56 -26.83
CA GLY A 153 -12.86 7.37 -26.65
C GLY A 153 -13.23 6.37 -25.56
N HIS A 154 -12.31 5.47 -25.19
CA HIS A 154 -12.47 4.45 -24.15
C HIS A 154 -11.94 4.91 -22.79
N THR A 155 -11.59 6.19 -22.60
CA THR A 155 -11.03 6.71 -21.34
C THR A 155 -11.90 6.38 -20.13
N PHE A 156 -13.24 6.50 -20.22
CA PHE A 156 -14.14 6.18 -19.11
C PHE A 156 -14.14 4.69 -18.76
N GLU A 157 -14.03 3.82 -19.76
CA GLU A 157 -13.86 2.37 -19.56
C GLU A 157 -12.51 2.09 -18.91
N ALA A 158 -11.45 2.79 -19.31
CA ALA A 158 -10.13 2.69 -18.70
C ALA A 158 -10.12 3.16 -17.24
N VAL A 159 -10.91 4.17 -16.86
CA VAL A 159 -11.09 4.56 -15.46
C VAL A 159 -11.75 3.43 -14.65
N ARG A 160 -12.83 2.84 -15.17
CA ARG A 160 -13.50 1.69 -14.53
C ARG A 160 -12.53 0.52 -14.35
N ARG A 161 -11.74 0.22 -15.38
CA ARG A 161 -10.69 -0.80 -15.34
C ARG A 161 -9.64 -0.47 -14.29
N ALA A 162 -9.13 0.76 -14.27
CA ALA A 162 -8.13 1.19 -13.29
C ALA A 162 -8.61 1.01 -11.85
N VAL A 163 -9.88 1.33 -11.54
CA VAL A 163 -10.44 1.08 -10.21
C VAL A 163 -10.36 -0.40 -9.84
N ASN A 164 -10.78 -1.30 -10.74
CA ASN A 164 -10.72 -2.75 -10.52
C ASN A 164 -9.28 -3.28 -10.40
N ASP A 165 -8.38 -2.81 -11.27
CA ASP A 165 -6.98 -3.21 -11.31
C ASP A 165 -6.28 -2.78 -10.02
N LEU A 166 -6.46 -1.52 -9.60
CA LEU A 166 -5.92 -0.99 -8.34
C LEU A 166 -6.47 -1.73 -7.12
N ALA A 167 -7.76 -2.04 -7.11
CA ALA A 167 -8.35 -2.83 -6.03
C ALA A 167 -7.78 -4.26 -5.97
N SER A 168 -7.43 -4.83 -7.12
CA SER A 168 -6.77 -6.14 -7.24
C SER A 168 -5.33 -6.10 -6.74
N VAL A 169 -4.55 -5.07 -7.12
CA VAL A 169 -3.18 -4.84 -6.60
C VAL A 169 -3.20 -4.65 -5.09
N VAL A 170 -4.10 -3.82 -4.55
CA VAL A 170 -4.25 -3.62 -3.09
C VAL A 170 -4.55 -4.95 -2.39
N THR A 171 -5.48 -5.74 -2.93
CA THR A 171 -5.86 -7.04 -2.37
C THR A 171 -4.68 -8.01 -2.38
N TYR A 172 -3.94 -8.09 -3.49
CA TYR A 172 -2.74 -8.91 -3.63
C TYR A 172 -1.66 -8.51 -2.61
N VAL A 173 -1.36 -7.21 -2.50
CA VAL A 173 -0.38 -6.68 -1.55
C VAL A 173 -0.74 -7.05 -0.11
N ILE A 174 -1.99 -6.83 0.29
CA ILE A 174 -2.41 -7.09 1.68
C ILE A 174 -2.43 -8.59 1.98
N ASN A 175 -3.03 -9.41 1.10
CA ASN A 175 -3.29 -10.82 1.38
C ASN A 175 -2.08 -11.73 1.11
N ASN A 176 -1.25 -11.39 0.12
CA ASN A 176 -0.15 -12.26 -0.32
C ASN A 176 1.20 -11.76 0.17
N LEU A 177 1.42 -10.44 0.20
CA LEU A 177 2.72 -9.83 0.50
C LEU A 177 2.87 -9.36 1.95
N ASN A 178 1.86 -9.60 2.80
CA ASN A 178 1.76 -9.09 4.17
C ASN A 178 1.86 -7.55 4.23
N GLY A 179 1.26 -6.87 3.24
CA GLY A 179 1.19 -5.42 3.19
C GLY A 179 0.24 -4.86 4.25
N HIS A 180 0.80 -4.25 5.29
CA HIS A 180 -0.01 -3.64 6.35
C HIS A 180 -0.32 -2.15 6.13
N HIS A 181 0.38 -1.52 5.17
CA HIS A 181 0.22 -0.12 4.82
C HIS A 181 0.43 0.03 3.32
N VAL A 182 -0.65 0.37 2.62
CA VAL A 182 -0.66 0.58 1.17
C VAL A 182 -1.14 2.00 0.92
N LEU A 183 -0.44 2.72 0.06
CA LEU A 183 -0.82 4.03 -0.44
C LEU A 183 -1.20 3.87 -1.91
N VAL A 184 -2.29 4.50 -2.34
CA VAL A 184 -2.63 4.64 -3.76
C VAL A 184 -2.67 6.13 -4.09
N THR A 185 -1.97 6.54 -5.14
CA THR A 185 -1.90 7.94 -5.57
C THR A 185 -1.72 8.03 -7.09
N ALA A 186 -1.57 9.26 -7.58
CA ALA A 186 -1.33 9.59 -8.97
C ALA A 186 -0.20 10.61 -9.10
N ASP A 187 0.36 10.70 -10.28
CA ASP A 187 1.22 11.79 -10.72
C ASP A 187 0.42 13.04 -11.10
N HIS A 188 -0.70 12.86 -11.80
CA HIS A 188 -1.68 13.90 -12.12
C HIS A 188 -3.06 13.28 -12.37
N GLY A 189 -4.07 14.12 -12.56
CA GLY A 189 -5.33 13.71 -13.19
C GLY A 189 -5.42 14.20 -14.63
N PHE A 190 -6.64 14.32 -15.15
CA PHE A 190 -6.88 14.67 -16.55
C PHE A 190 -8.25 15.35 -16.74
N LEU A 191 -8.38 16.08 -17.85
CA LEU A 191 -9.66 16.49 -18.39
C LEU A 191 -10.08 15.53 -19.50
N PHE A 192 -11.38 15.29 -19.59
CA PHE A 192 -11.97 14.53 -20.65
C PHE A 192 -13.21 15.20 -21.23
N THR A 193 -13.36 15.15 -22.56
CA THR A 193 -14.58 15.56 -23.26
C THR A 193 -15.13 14.41 -24.10
N GLU A 194 -16.45 14.19 -24.03
CA GLU A 194 -17.10 13.14 -24.84
C GLU A 194 -17.11 13.51 -26.32
N SER A 195 -17.40 14.77 -26.61
CA SER A 195 -17.28 15.29 -27.97
C SER A 195 -15.84 15.70 -28.26
N PRO A 196 -15.37 15.54 -29.51
CA PRO A 196 -14.15 16.18 -29.96
C PRO A 196 -14.20 17.69 -29.67
N PRO A 197 -13.10 18.30 -29.20
CA PRO A 197 -13.06 19.72 -28.88
C PRO A 197 -13.22 20.56 -30.16
N GLY A 198 -13.87 21.72 -30.01
CA GLY A 198 -14.13 22.65 -31.10
C GLY A 198 -13.07 23.76 -31.21
N GLU A 199 -13.24 24.66 -32.18
CA GLU A 199 -12.45 25.91 -32.29
C GLU A 199 -12.39 26.75 -31.00
N PRO A 200 -13.45 26.85 -30.16
CA PRO A 200 -13.40 27.61 -28.91
C PRO A 200 -12.41 27.05 -27.88
N ASP A 201 -11.99 25.78 -28.02
CA ASP A 201 -11.04 25.12 -27.13
C ASP A 201 -9.58 25.42 -27.52
N LYS A 202 -9.35 26.16 -28.62
CA LYS A 202 -8.01 26.60 -29.06
C LYS A 202 -7.59 27.84 -28.29
N SER A 203 -6.35 27.86 -27.82
CA SER A 203 -5.69 29.09 -27.40
C SER A 203 -5.48 29.99 -28.61
N SER A 204 -5.64 31.29 -28.41
CA SER A 204 -5.37 32.32 -29.43
C SER A 204 -3.87 32.59 -29.66
N LEU A 205 -2.99 31.87 -28.97
CA LEU A 205 -1.54 31.99 -29.10
C LEU A 205 -1.06 31.44 -30.44
N GLN A 206 -0.56 32.35 -31.28
CA GLN A 206 -0.07 32.02 -32.63
C GLN A 206 1.35 31.46 -32.61
N ASP A 207 2.22 31.99 -31.73
CA ASP A 207 3.63 31.63 -31.64
C ASP A 207 4.03 31.15 -30.23
N LYS A 208 5.01 30.24 -30.19
CA LYS A 208 5.63 29.77 -28.95
C LYS A 208 6.78 30.72 -28.58
N PRO A 209 6.96 31.09 -27.29
CA PRO A 209 8.12 31.87 -26.87
C PRO A 209 9.44 31.20 -27.26
N PRO A 210 10.48 31.94 -27.69
CA PRO A 210 11.77 31.37 -28.09
C PRO A 210 12.43 30.47 -27.04
N GLY A 211 12.19 30.76 -25.76
CA GLY A 211 12.71 29.99 -24.63
C GLY A 211 12.01 28.66 -24.36
N THR A 212 11.00 28.29 -25.17
CA THR A 212 10.24 27.04 -25.01
C THR A 212 11.13 25.82 -25.29
N VAL A 213 11.27 24.93 -24.31
CA VAL A 213 11.99 23.66 -24.44
C VAL A 213 11.03 22.48 -24.64
N LYS A 214 9.81 22.57 -24.11
CA LYS A 214 8.76 21.56 -24.27
C LYS A 214 7.42 22.21 -24.57
N ALA A 215 6.73 21.70 -25.58
CA ALA A 215 5.39 22.14 -25.93
C ALA A 215 4.44 20.95 -25.94
N LYS A 216 3.37 21.04 -25.14
CA LYS A 216 2.30 20.06 -25.01
C LYS A 216 0.95 20.75 -25.14
N GLN A 217 -0.13 19.98 -25.22
CA GLN A 217 -1.45 20.54 -25.49
C GLN A 217 -1.91 21.53 -24.41
N ARG A 218 -1.58 21.31 -23.13
CA ARG A 218 -1.98 22.18 -22.01
C ARG A 218 -0.83 22.86 -21.29
N PHE A 219 0.40 22.74 -21.77
CA PHE A 219 1.49 23.54 -21.21
C PHE A 219 2.60 23.80 -22.22
N LEU A 220 3.27 24.93 -22.05
CA LEU A 220 4.64 25.15 -22.52
C LEU A 220 5.56 25.16 -21.31
N LEU A 221 6.77 24.63 -21.46
CA LEU A 221 7.83 24.64 -20.45
C LEU A 221 9.08 25.22 -21.10
N GLY A 222 9.81 26.08 -20.39
CA GLY A 222 11.01 26.71 -20.91
C GLY A 222 11.62 27.72 -19.96
N GLN A 223 12.57 28.51 -20.44
CA GLN A 223 13.23 29.57 -19.68
C GLN A 223 12.95 30.92 -20.35
N ASN A 224 12.69 31.97 -19.58
CA ASN A 224 12.39 33.30 -20.10
C ASN A 224 11.20 33.30 -21.08
N LEU A 225 10.11 32.62 -20.71
CA LEU A 225 8.86 32.58 -21.47
C LEU A 225 8.16 33.95 -21.46
N GLY A 226 8.29 34.72 -20.37
CA GLY A 226 7.66 36.02 -20.19
C GLY A 226 6.17 35.93 -19.84
N ASP A 227 5.54 37.06 -19.53
CA ASP A 227 4.10 37.10 -19.23
C ASP A 227 3.25 37.24 -20.50
N HIS A 228 2.04 36.66 -20.48
CA HIS A 228 1.06 36.83 -21.54
C HIS A 228 -0.38 36.70 -21.02
N ASP A 229 -1.28 37.59 -21.45
CA ASP A 229 -2.63 37.73 -20.88
C ASP A 229 -3.54 36.50 -21.09
N SER A 230 -3.29 35.69 -22.10
CA SER A 230 -4.11 34.51 -22.42
C SER A 230 -3.74 33.24 -21.64
N VAL A 231 -2.68 33.27 -20.83
CA VAL A 231 -2.17 32.12 -20.09
C VAL A 231 -1.99 32.43 -18.61
N TRP A 232 -1.83 31.37 -17.84
CA TRP A 232 -1.19 31.42 -16.53
C TRP A 232 0.30 31.18 -16.73
N HIS A 233 1.11 32.15 -16.33
CA HIS A 233 2.56 32.03 -16.25
C HIS A 233 2.96 31.70 -14.81
N GLY A 234 3.90 30.77 -14.63
CA GLY A 234 4.45 30.43 -13.31
C GLY A 234 5.78 29.72 -13.42
N THR A 235 6.41 29.44 -12.27
CA THR A 235 7.71 28.77 -12.20
C THR A 235 7.61 27.42 -11.50
N THR A 236 8.37 26.44 -12.00
CA THR A 236 8.46 25.10 -11.38
C THR A 236 9.14 25.13 -10.01
N ALA A 237 9.95 26.15 -9.73
CA ALA A 237 10.49 26.41 -8.39
C ALA A 237 9.38 26.62 -7.36
N ILE A 238 8.29 27.32 -7.72
CA ILE A 238 7.16 27.57 -6.82
C ILE A 238 6.27 26.34 -6.69
N THR A 239 5.93 25.70 -7.81
CA THR A 239 4.88 24.66 -7.85
C THR A 239 5.40 23.26 -7.58
N ALA A 240 6.69 23.01 -7.79
CA ALA A 240 7.31 21.70 -7.60
C ALA A 240 8.57 21.73 -6.75
N ASN A 241 9.04 22.90 -6.29
CA ASN A 241 10.34 23.06 -5.65
C ASN A 241 11.49 22.52 -6.51
N ALA A 242 11.38 22.70 -7.83
CA ALA A 242 12.37 22.25 -8.80
C ALA A 242 13.31 23.39 -9.21
N GLU A 243 14.61 23.11 -9.20
CA GLU A 243 15.63 24.02 -9.69
C GLU A 243 15.79 23.96 -11.22
N GLY A 244 16.59 24.87 -11.80
CA GLY A 244 16.85 24.94 -13.24
C GLY A 244 16.08 26.05 -13.97
N ASP A 245 15.49 26.97 -13.21
CA ASP A 245 14.84 28.19 -13.67
C ASP A 245 13.77 27.96 -14.76
N MET A 246 13.10 26.81 -14.70
CA MET A 246 12.03 26.47 -15.64
C MET A 246 10.72 27.18 -15.27
N GLU A 247 10.23 27.94 -16.22
CA GLU A 247 8.93 28.59 -16.30
C GLU A 247 7.96 27.72 -17.09
N PHE A 248 6.66 27.94 -16.86
CA PHE A 248 5.62 27.31 -17.63
C PHE A 248 4.50 28.28 -17.99
N TRP A 249 3.89 28.04 -19.15
CA TRP A 249 2.60 28.62 -19.53
C TRP A 249 1.54 27.54 -19.52
N ILE A 250 0.38 27.84 -18.94
CA ILE A 250 -0.81 27.00 -18.96
C ILE A 250 -1.97 27.81 -19.54
N PRO A 251 -2.72 27.29 -20.52
CA PRO A 251 -3.87 28.00 -21.05
C PRO A 251 -4.96 28.15 -19.98
N LYS A 252 -5.66 29.28 -19.99
CA LYS A 252 -6.76 29.53 -19.03
C LYS A 252 -7.94 28.58 -19.29
N GLY A 253 -8.56 28.09 -18.21
CA GLY A 253 -9.72 27.19 -18.30
C GLY A 253 -9.40 25.86 -18.99
N THR A 254 -10.29 25.38 -19.84
CA THR A 254 -10.14 24.11 -20.57
C THR A 254 -9.42 24.24 -21.92
N ASN A 255 -8.90 25.45 -22.23
CA ASN A 255 -8.25 25.76 -23.51
C ASN A 255 -6.94 24.97 -23.72
N ARG A 256 -6.43 24.95 -24.96
CA ARG A 256 -5.24 24.18 -25.38
C ARG A 256 -4.36 24.95 -26.36
N PHE A 257 -3.05 24.78 -26.32
CA PHE A 257 -2.15 25.45 -27.27
C PHE A 257 -2.22 24.87 -28.70
N HIS A 258 -2.35 23.55 -28.84
CA HIS A 258 -2.50 22.90 -30.15
C HIS A 258 -3.10 21.49 -30.04
N PHE A 259 -3.64 20.97 -31.15
CA PHE A 259 -4.46 19.73 -31.21
C PHE A 259 -3.71 18.51 -31.76
N MET A 260 -2.40 18.39 -31.50
CA MET A 260 -1.63 17.21 -31.92
C MET A 260 -1.78 16.09 -30.88
N GLY A 261 -2.31 14.93 -31.29
CA GLY A 261 -2.53 13.75 -30.43
C GLY A 261 -4.03 13.49 -30.17
N GLY A 262 -4.34 12.72 -29.12
CA GLY A 262 -5.71 12.61 -28.61
C GLY A 262 -6.30 13.99 -28.29
N ALA A 263 -7.54 14.24 -28.70
CA ALA A 263 -8.23 15.51 -28.52
C ALA A 263 -9.28 15.45 -27.40
N ARG A 264 -9.64 14.30 -26.88
CA ARG A 264 -10.66 14.14 -25.82
C ARG A 264 -10.02 14.04 -24.44
N PHE A 265 -8.85 13.43 -24.32
CA PHE A 265 -8.10 13.31 -23.07
C PHE A 265 -6.91 14.27 -23.05
N VAL A 266 -6.79 15.08 -22.00
CA VAL A 266 -5.67 16.02 -21.84
C VAL A 266 -5.29 16.25 -20.38
N HIS A 267 -4.01 16.52 -20.17
CA HIS A 267 -3.46 16.90 -18.86
C HIS A 267 -2.33 17.93 -19.05
N GLY A 268 -1.75 18.43 -17.95
CA GLY A 268 -0.67 19.42 -17.94
C GLY A 268 -1.09 20.83 -17.54
N GLY A 269 -2.39 21.07 -17.35
CA GLY A 269 -2.94 22.34 -16.88
C GLY A 269 -3.17 22.41 -15.37
N ALA A 270 -3.94 23.40 -14.94
CA ALA A 270 -4.21 23.69 -13.52
C ALA A 270 -5.67 23.46 -13.11
N MET A 271 -6.46 22.72 -13.89
CA MET A 271 -7.85 22.41 -13.53
C MET A 271 -7.87 21.45 -12.35
N LEU A 272 -8.90 21.52 -11.50
CA LEU A 272 -9.00 20.69 -10.30
C LEU A 272 -8.92 19.19 -10.61
N GLN A 273 -9.47 18.77 -11.75
CA GLN A 273 -9.40 17.39 -12.23
C GLN A 273 -7.96 16.93 -12.52
N GLU A 274 -7.04 17.87 -12.76
CA GLU A 274 -5.62 17.61 -13.06
C GLU A 274 -4.75 17.70 -11.78
N ILE A 275 -5.02 18.66 -10.88
CA ILE A 275 -4.15 19.00 -9.74
C ILE A 275 -4.66 18.57 -8.37
N VAL A 276 -5.92 18.13 -8.22
CA VAL A 276 -6.38 17.50 -6.97
C VAL A 276 -5.99 16.03 -7.03
N VAL A 277 -4.77 15.74 -6.59
CA VAL A 277 -4.19 14.40 -6.67
C VAL A 277 -4.63 13.58 -5.44
N PRO A 278 -5.23 12.39 -5.63
CA PRO A 278 -5.69 11.57 -4.51
C PRO A 278 -4.52 10.93 -3.75
N VAL A 279 -4.70 10.75 -2.44
CA VAL A 279 -3.87 9.88 -1.61
C VAL A 279 -4.80 8.97 -0.81
N VAL A 280 -4.99 7.74 -1.28
CA VAL A 280 -5.75 6.72 -0.56
C VAL A 280 -4.78 5.96 0.34
N THR A 281 -5.03 5.99 1.65
CA THR A 281 -4.32 5.13 2.59
C THR A 281 -5.18 3.92 2.90
N VAL A 282 -4.69 2.74 2.52
CA VAL A 282 -5.32 1.46 2.84
C VAL A 282 -4.51 0.78 3.92
N ARG A 283 -5.21 0.35 4.97
CA ARG A 283 -4.63 -0.44 6.05
C ARG A 283 -5.42 -1.73 6.15
N HIS A 284 -4.75 -2.77 6.62
CA HIS A 284 -5.46 -3.90 7.16
C HIS A 284 -6.27 -3.39 8.36
N ARG A 285 -7.60 -3.45 8.26
CA ARG A 285 -8.51 -3.20 9.36
C ARG A 285 -8.22 -4.26 10.41
N LYS A 286 -7.41 -3.91 11.40
CA LYS A 286 -7.46 -4.59 12.70
C LYS A 286 -8.91 -4.43 13.15
N GLU A 287 -9.62 -5.52 13.37
CA GLU A 287 -11.07 -5.56 13.59
C GLU A 287 -11.56 -4.40 14.48
N LYS A 288 -11.92 -3.28 13.83
CA LYS A 288 -12.85 -2.30 14.35
C LYS A 288 -14.20 -2.84 13.94
N GLY A 289 -14.86 -3.47 14.91
CA GLY A 289 -16.16 -4.09 14.72
C GLY A 289 -17.17 -3.10 14.16
N ALA A 290 -17.93 -3.55 13.16
CA ALA A 290 -19.32 -3.14 13.02
C ALA A 290 -20.10 -3.75 14.19
N GLY A 291 -19.82 -3.22 15.37
CA GLY A 291 -20.22 -3.74 16.66
C GLY A 291 -19.96 -2.66 17.69
N ALA A 292 -20.64 -1.52 17.54
CA ALA A 292 -21.13 -0.87 18.74
C ALA A 292 -21.91 -1.97 19.47
N THR A 293 -21.31 -2.50 20.54
CA THR A 293 -21.67 -3.71 21.30
C THR A 293 -21.08 -5.07 20.87
N MET A 294 -19.80 -5.18 20.44
CA MET A 294 -19.13 -6.49 20.49
C MET A 294 -17.80 -6.46 21.24
N THR A 295 -17.71 -7.38 22.18
CA THR A 295 -16.60 -7.60 23.09
C THR A 295 -15.66 -8.64 22.48
N LYS A 296 -14.35 -8.44 22.52
CA LYS A 296 -13.38 -9.47 22.08
C LYS A 296 -13.02 -10.40 23.24
N GLN A 297 -12.58 -11.62 23.00
CA GLN A 297 -12.01 -12.49 24.05
C GLN A 297 -10.52 -12.16 24.29
N VAL A 298 -9.98 -12.52 25.46
CA VAL A 298 -8.55 -12.39 25.77
C VAL A 298 -7.71 -13.28 24.85
N THR A 299 -6.54 -12.78 24.42
CA THR A 299 -5.57 -13.59 23.68
C THR A 299 -4.69 -14.36 24.65
N VAL A 300 -4.41 -15.63 24.35
CA VAL A 300 -3.57 -16.52 25.16
C VAL A 300 -2.42 -17.04 24.30
N HIS A 301 -1.21 -17.02 24.85
CA HIS A 301 -0.03 -17.61 24.22
C HIS A 301 0.59 -18.70 25.09
N VAL A 302 1.14 -19.74 24.47
CA VAL A 302 2.00 -20.72 25.14
C VAL A 302 3.36 -20.08 25.45
N LEU A 303 3.82 -20.23 26.69
CA LEU A 303 5.10 -19.72 27.17
C LEU A 303 6.20 -20.76 27.00
N GLY A 304 7.37 -20.28 26.55
CA GLY A 304 8.58 -21.08 26.35
C GLY A 304 8.92 -21.24 24.87
N THR A 305 10.09 -21.81 24.62
CA THR A 305 10.58 -22.13 23.28
C THR A 305 11.07 -23.58 23.30
N SER A 306 10.85 -24.32 22.21
CA SER A 306 11.29 -25.73 22.07
C SER A 306 10.66 -26.68 23.10
N HIS A 307 9.35 -26.90 22.98
CA HIS A 307 8.61 -27.81 23.85
C HIS A 307 9.02 -29.27 23.61
N LYS A 308 9.62 -29.89 24.63
CA LYS A 308 10.03 -31.30 24.60
C LYS A 308 9.39 -32.07 25.75
N ILE A 309 8.61 -33.10 25.42
CA ILE A 309 7.99 -34.01 26.37
C ILE A 309 8.87 -35.26 26.51
N THR A 310 9.43 -35.47 27.70
CA THR A 310 10.25 -36.66 28.02
C THR A 310 9.58 -37.60 29.03
N THR A 311 8.53 -37.14 29.70
CA THR A 311 7.80 -37.85 30.76
C THR A 311 6.33 -38.03 30.39
N SER A 312 5.64 -38.97 31.04
CA SER A 312 4.21 -39.24 30.79
C SER A 312 3.31 -38.03 31.12
N ARG A 313 3.69 -37.23 32.11
CA ARG A 313 3.02 -35.96 32.46
C ARG A 313 3.95 -34.80 32.10
N HIS A 314 3.44 -33.80 31.40
CA HIS A 314 4.19 -32.59 31.06
C HIS A 314 3.37 -31.34 31.35
N ARG A 315 4.02 -30.34 31.94
CA ARG A 315 3.40 -29.07 32.32
C ARG A 315 3.73 -28.03 31.26
N PHE A 316 2.70 -27.44 30.67
CA PHE A 316 2.81 -26.27 29.79
C PHE A 316 2.37 -25.03 30.54
N GLU A 317 3.07 -23.92 30.31
CA GLU A 317 2.66 -22.60 30.80
C GLU A 317 2.08 -21.78 29.66
N MET A 318 1.09 -20.97 29.99
CA MET A 318 0.38 -20.08 29.09
C MET A 318 0.18 -18.73 29.74
N ILE A 319 0.11 -17.69 28.93
CA ILE A 319 -0.06 -16.31 29.37
C ILE A 319 -1.24 -15.66 28.69
N GLN A 320 -2.09 -15.01 29.50
CA GLN A 320 -3.13 -14.12 29.01
C GLN A 320 -2.52 -12.73 28.73
N MET A 321 -2.64 -12.25 27.50
CA MET A 321 -1.92 -11.07 27.02
C MET A 321 -2.47 -9.76 27.59
N GLU A 322 -3.79 -9.62 27.61
CA GLU A 322 -4.49 -8.45 28.13
C GLU A 322 -5.38 -8.81 29.32
N PRO A 323 -5.55 -7.93 30.32
CA PRO A 323 -6.54 -8.13 31.37
C PRO A 323 -7.97 -8.14 30.82
N VAL A 324 -8.84 -8.92 31.47
CA VAL A 324 -10.29 -8.85 31.25
C VAL A 324 -10.83 -7.48 31.64
N SER A 325 -11.75 -6.97 30.81
CA SER A 325 -12.45 -5.70 31.01
C SER A 325 -13.85 -5.76 30.41
N ASP A 326 -14.58 -4.64 30.43
CA ASP A 326 -15.91 -4.56 29.80
C ASP A 326 -15.90 -4.90 28.31
N ARG A 327 -14.78 -4.65 27.63
CA ARG A 327 -14.59 -4.87 26.18
C ARG A 327 -13.74 -6.10 25.84
N VAL A 328 -13.04 -6.68 26.82
CA VAL A 328 -12.19 -7.87 26.66
C VAL A 328 -12.70 -8.96 27.60
N LYS A 329 -13.38 -9.98 27.07
CA LYS A 329 -14.03 -11.05 27.82
C LYS A 329 -13.10 -12.25 28.05
N PRO A 330 -13.36 -13.06 29.08
CA PRO A 330 -12.68 -14.32 29.28
C PRO A 330 -12.77 -15.26 28.06
N ILE A 331 -11.80 -16.17 27.94
CA ILE A 331 -11.85 -17.29 26.98
C ILE A 331 -11.66 -18.62 27.73
N THR A 332 -12.30 -19.68 27.24
CA THR A 332 -12.04 -21.05 27.71
C THR A 332 -11.44 -21.85 26.56
N LEU A 333 -10.26 -22.43 26.79
CA LEU A 333 -9.51 -23.16 25.77
C LEU A 333 -9.43 -24.64 26.10
N LYS A 334 -9.70 -25.48 25.10
CA LYS A 334 -9.36 -26.90 25.08
C LYS A 334 -7.92 -27.05 24.61
N VAL A 335 -7.09 -27.63 25.47
CA VAL A 335 -5.65 -27.74 25.28
C VAL A 335 -5.25 -29.21 25.24
N ALA A 336 -4.60 -29.63 24.16
CA ALA A 336 -4.06 -30.98 24.01
C ALA A 336 -2.91 -31.02 23.00
N VAL A 337 -2.09 -32.06 23.06
CA VAL A 337 -1.11 -32.36 22.01
C VAL A 337 -1.76 -33.26 20.97
N TYR A 338 -1.54 -32.96 19.69
CA TYR A 338 -2.10 -33.66 18.55
C TYR A 338 -1.01 -34.25 17.65
N ASP A 339 -1.32 -35.40 17.06
CA ASP A 339 -0.65 -35.97 15.90
C ASP A 339 -1.61 -35.88 14.72
N GLY A 340 -1.34 -34.97 13.78
CA GLY A 340 -2.33 -34.57 12.78
C GLY A 340 -3.60 -34.01 13.43
N ASN A 341 -4.69 -34.79 13.37
CA ASN A 341 -5.99 -34.46 13.96
C ASN A 341 -6.31 -35.26 15.24
N ASP A 342 -5.48 -36.25 15.59
CA ASP A 342 -5.74 -37.16 16.70
C ASP A 342 -5.07 -36.65 17.98
N PRO A 343 -5.83 -36.44 19.08
CA PRO A 343 -5.25 -36.04 20.35
C PRO A 343 -4.43 -37.19 20.92
N VAL A 344 -3.18 -36.92 21.27
CA VAL A 344 -2.24 -37.88 21.87
C VAL A 344 -2.03 -37.67 23.37
N THR A 345 -2.74 -36.70 23.96
CA THR A 345 -2.90 -36.47 25.39
C THR A 345 -4.37 -36.48 25.79
N ASN A 346 -4.67 -36.40 27.10
CA ASN A 346 -5.95 -35.87 27.54
C ASN A 346 -6.16 -34.44 27.02
N ILE A 347 -7.43 -34.04 26.89
CA ILE A 347 -7.84 -32.68 26.52
C ILE A 347 -8.24 -31.95 27.81
N GLU A 348 -7.48 -30.93 28.18
CA GLU A 348 -7.75 -30.11 29.35
C GLU A 348 -8.49 -28.83 28.96
N SER A 349 -9.39 -28.36 29.83
CA SER A 349 -10.15 -27.12 29.62
C SER A 349 -9.66 -26.04 30.57
N VAL A 350 -9.12 -24.94 30.04
CA VAL A 350 -8.50 -23.87 30.83
C VAL A 350 -9.17 -22.54 30.52
N ARG A 351 -9.76 -21.91 31.54
CA ARG A 351 -10.36 -20.58 31.44
C ARG A 351 -9.36 -19.49 31.77
N PHE A 352 -9.22 -18.48 30.92
CA PHE A 352 -8.37 -17.30 31.11
C PHE A 352 -9.27 -16.09 31.31
N GLU A 353 -9.23 -15.52 32.52
CA GLU A 353 -10.18 -14.48 32.95
C GLU A 353 -9.58 -13.41 33.87
N SER A 354 -8.25 -13.34 33.97
CA SER A 354 -7.60 -12.43 34.91
C SER A 354 -7.81 -10.98 34.49
N SER A 355 -8.29 -10.13 35.39
CA SER A 355 -8.40 -8.67 35.17
C SER A 355 -7.16 -7.91 35.66
N SER A 356 -6.15 -8.62 36.17
CA SER A 356 -4.96 -8.00 36.77
C SER A 356 -4.06 -7.38 35.71
N ASN A 357 -3.54 -6.19 36.00
CA ASN A 357 -2.48 -5.56 35.20
C ASN A 357 -1.11 -6.22 35.43
N ASN A 358 -0.94 -7.00 36.50
CA ASN A 358 0.28 -7.77 36.77
C ASN A 358 0.37 -8.99 35.82
N ILE A 359 1.47 -9.09 35.09
CA ILE A 359 1.68 -10.14 34.08
C ILE A 359 1.83 -11.53 34.69
N GLU A 360 2.39 -11.64 35.90
CA GLU A 360 2.56 -12.93 36.58
C GLU A 360 1.21 -13.54 37.00
N GLU A 361 0.26 -12.68 37.40
CA GLU A 361 -1.12 -13.07 37.73
C GLU A 361 -1.98 -13.42 36.50
N ARG A 362 -1.41 -13.28 35.29
CA ARG A 362 -2.03 -13.66 34.02
C ARG A 362 -1.46 -14.96 33.44
N LYS A 363 -0.54 -15.62 34.15
CA LYS A 363 -0.02 -16.93 33.76
C LYS A 363 -0.86 -18.05 34.35
N LYS A 364 -1.11 -19.10 33.57
CA LYS A 364 -1.69 -20.36 34.02
C LYS A 364 -0.90 -21.52 33.45
N SER A 365 -0.85 -22.62 34.18
CA SER A 365 -0.22 -23.84 33.69
C SER A 365 -1.22 -24.97 33.58
N VAL A 366 -1.07 -25.80 32.56
CA VAL A 366 -1.84 -27.03 32.36
C VAL A 366 -0.89 -28.22 32.39
N THR A 367 -1.31 -29.33 32.99
CA THR A 367 -0.56 -30.59 32.92
C THR A 367 -1.29 -31.54 31.98
N LEU A 368 -0.62 -31.93 30.91
CA LEU A 368 -1.12 -32.91 29.96
C LEU A 368 -0.44 -34.26 30.21
N VAL A 369 -1.20 -35.33 30.03
CA VAL A 369 -0.81 -36.72 30.21
C VAL A 369 -0.83 -37.39 28.84
N LEU A 370 0.33 -37.88 28.40
CA LEU A 370 0.44 -38.67 27.18
C LEU A 370 -0.34 -39.98 27.29
N GLN A 371 -0.97 -40.39 26.19
CA GLN A 371 -1.56 -41.71 26.06
C GLN A 371 -0.47 -42.80 26.12
N ALA A 372 -0.84 -43.99 26.58
CA ALA A 372 0.06 -45.14 26.62
C ALA A 372 0.22 -45.74 25.21
N LYS A 373 1.11 -45.16 24.42
CA LYS A 373 1.52 -45.66 23.09
C LYS A 373 2.98 -45.33 22.79
N GLU A 374 3.51 -45.92 21.72
CA GLU A 374 4.81 -45.54 21.17
C GLU A 374 4.71 -44.19 20.43
N TYR A 375 5.79 -43.41 20.53
CA TYR A 375 5.90 -42.08 19.92
C TYR A 375 7.19 -41.99 19.10
N ASP A 376 7.11 -41.40 17.91
CA ASP A 376 8.28 -41.18 17.06
C ASP A 376 8.78 -39.74 17.25
N LYS A 377 9.99 -39.58 17.77
CA LYS A 377 10.63 -38.27 17.94
C LYS A 377 10.81 -37.46 16.65
N LYS A 378 10.69 -38.09 15.48
CA LYS A 378 10.74 -37.43 14.16
C LYS A 378 9.36 -37.02 13.64
N ALA A 379 8.27 -37.49 14.26
CA ALA A 379 6.92 -37.11 13.90
C ALA A 379 6.63 -35.66 14.35
N LYS A 380 5.67 -35.02 13.66
CA LYS A 380 5.30 -33.61 13.90
C LYS A 380 4.11 -33.53 14.85
N TYR A 381 4.39 -33.43 16.15
CA TYR A 381 3.35 -33.18 17.15
C TYR A 381 3.16 -31.68 17.38
N ARG A 382 1.92 -31.28 17.69
CA ARG A 382 1.60 -29.88 18.02
C ARG A 382 0.78 -29.81 19.30
N LEU A 383 1.17 -28.93 20.21
CA LEU A 383 0.25 -28.46 21.25
C LEU A 383 -0.74 -27.49 20.58
N VAL A 384 -2.03 -27.72 20.75
CA VAL A 384 -3.09 -26.93 20.11
C VAL A 384 -4.02 -26.38 21.17
N LEU A 385 -4.30 -25.07 21.09
CA LEU A 385 -5.28 -24.35 21.91
C LEU A 385 -6.51 -24.08 21.04
N ARG A 386 -7.62 -24.75 21.33
CA ARG A 386 -8.90 -24.52 20.62
C ARG A 386 -9.89 -23.83 21.53
N ASP A 387 -10.62 -22.86 21.01
CA ASP A 387 -11.73 -22.26 21.75
C ASP A 387 -12.79 -23.33 22.08
N ALA A 388 -13.20 -23.40 23.34
CA ALA A 388 -14.06 -24.48 23.83
C ALA A 388 -15.50 -24.40 23.29
N GLU A 389 -15.97 -23.21 22.91
CA GLU A 389 -17.31 -22.96 22.39
C GLU A 389 -17.39 -23.18 20.88
N THR A 390 -16.43 -22.63 20.13
CA THR A 390 -16.43 -22.59 18.67
C THR A 390 -15.58 -23.68 18.02
N GLY A 391 -14.64 -24.27 18.75
CA GLY A 391 -13.69 -25.26 18.24
C GLY A 391 -12.57 -24.67 17.36
N VAL A 392 -12.54 -23.35 17.16
CA VAL A 392 -11.52 -22.66 16.35
C VAL A 392 -10.15 -22.74 17.03
N GLU A 393 -9.13 -23.12 16.26
CA GLU A 393 -7.72 -23.10 16.71
C GLU A 393 -7.26 -21.65 16.91
N GLN A 394 -6.91 -21.30 18.15
CA GLN A 394 -6.42 -19.98 18.54
C GLN A 394 -4.89 -19.88 18.39
N GLU A 395 -4.19 -20.95 18.73
CA GLU A 395 -2.74 -21.08 18.60
C GLU A 395 -2.34 -22.56 18.51
N SER A 396 -1.23 -22.83 17.84
CA SER A 396 -0.50 -24.10 18.00
C SER A 396 1.01 -23.89 17.98
N VAL A 397 1.72 -24.76 18.71
CA VAL A 397 3.19 -24.77 18.79
C VAL A 397 3.72 -26.18 18.59
N ASP A 398 4.85 -26.31 17.92
CA ASP A 398 5.50 -27.60 17.70
C ASP A 398 6.00 -28.22 19.02
N VAL A 399 5.81 -29.52 19.16
CA VAL A 399 6.23 -30.32 20.32
C VAL A 399 7.04 -31.51 19.85
N ILE A 400 8.17 -31.78 20.51
CA ILE A 400 8.95 -33.00 20.34
C ILE A 400 8.59 -33.95 21.48
N ILE A 401 8.18 -35.18 21.15
CA ILE A 401 7.97 -36.23 22.15
C ILE A 401 9.15 -37.19 22.07
N ASP A 402 9.93 -37.27 23.15
CA ASP A 402 11.16 -38.07 23.25
C ASP A 402 11.14 -38.82 24.59
N ARG A 403 10.31 -39.85 24.67
CA ARG A 403 10.22 -40.74 25.83
C ARG A 403 11.32 -41.79 25.74
N ALA A 404 12.05 -41.98 26.84
CA ALA A 404 12.83 -43.20 27.03
C ALA A 404 11.86 -44.38 27.22
N PHE A 405 12.18 -45.53 26.62
CA PHE A 405 11.45 -46.77 26.82
C PHE A 405 11.38 -47.10 28.30
N THR A 406 10.18 -47.29 28.83
CA THR A 406 9.97 -48.02 30.07
C THR A 406 9.76 -49.47 29.66
N ASP A 407 10.83 -50.27 29.71
CA ASP A 407 10.74 -51.73 29.84
C ASP A 407 10.06 -52.01 31.19
N ASP A 408 8.78 -52.37 31.18
CA ASP A 408 8.12 -52.96 32.33
C ASP A 408 8.16 -54.49 32.16
N PHE A 409 9.04 -55.12 32.95
CA PHE A 409 8.97 -56.52 33.37
C PHE A 409 7.84 -56.73 34.37
#